data_AF-A0A5C1DF97-F1
#
_entry.id   AF-A0A5C1DF97-F1
#
_cell.length_a   1.000
_cell.length_b   1.000
_cell.length_c   1.000
_cell.angle_alpha   90.00
_cell.angle_beta   90.00
_cell.angle_gamma   90.00
#
_symmetry.space_group_name_H-M   'P 1'
#
loop_
_entity.id
_entity.type
_entity.pdbx_description
1 polymer ?
#
loop_
_entity_poly.entity_id
_entity_poly.type
_entity_poly.pdbx_seq_one_letter_code
_entity_poly.pdbx_strand_id
1 'polypeptide(L)'
;MSIDLRDHFATHAPADIPAWFEWKPERERPSIPSKFELDSEELRQQLEGLGDWLNEKDVHPDVVELASRMARARKAAEQWDKQRDIGRYIAWRWAYADMMVAARLKAEF
;
A
#
# COMPACT_ATOMS: atom_id res chain seq x y z
N MET A 1 29.39 -1.00 -25.10
CA MET A 1 28.30 -0.61 -24.19
C MET A 1 28.05 -1.79 -23.27
N SER A 2 28.41 -1.68 -21.99
CA SER A 2 28.05 -2.70 -21.00
C SER A 2 26.53 -2.65 -20.85
N ILE A 3 25.84 -3.74 -21.15
CA ILE A 3 24.44 -3.90 -20.74
C ILE A 3 24.45 -3.77 -19.21
N ASP A 4 23.63 -2.86 -18.66
CA ASP A 4 23.46 -2.75 -17.23
C ASP A 4 22.98 -4.12 -16.71
N LEU A 5 23.54 -4.61 -15.60
CA LEU A 5 23.20 -5.91 -15.02
C LEU A 5 21.68 -6.03 -14.80
N ARG A 6 21.03 -4.90 -14.51
CA ARG A 6 19.58 -4.75 -14.43
C ARG A 6 18.89 -5.04 -15.78
N ASP A 7 19.34 -4.44 -16.87
CA ASP A 7 18.79 -4.66 -18.21
C ASP A 7 18.93 -6.12 -18.65
N HIS A 8 20.06 -6.76 -18.30
CA HIS A 8 20.27 -8.18 -18.55
C HIS A 8 19.19 -9.04 -17.88
N PHE A 9 18.95 -8.84 -16.57
CA PHE A 9 17.92 -9.60 -15.85
C PHE A 9 16.50 -9.27 -16.31
N ALA A 10 16.21 -8.01 -16.68
CA ALA A 10 14.90 -7.63 -17.20
C ALA A 10 14.60 -8.30 -18.56
N THR A 11 15.62 -8.43 -19.41
CA THR A 11 15.51 -9.09 -20.72
C THR A 11 15.32 -10.60 -20.59
N HIS A 12 15.94 -11.23 -19.58
CA HIS A 12 15.83 -12.66 -19.31
C HIS A 12 14.73 -12.99 -18.28
N ALA A 13 13.90 -12.02 -17.91
CA ALA A 13 12.77 -12.26 -17.03
C ALA A 13 11.81 -13.26 -17.70
N PRO A 14 11.11 -14.11 -16.92
CA PRO A 14 10.13 -15.04 -17.45
C PRO A 14 9.05 -14.34 -18.31
N ALA A 15 8.36 -15.10 -19.16
CA ALA A 15 7.27 -14.56 -19.96
C ALA A 15 6.12 -14.05 -19.07
N ASP A 16 5.77 -14.85 -18.05
CA ASP A 16 4.73 -14.60 -17.06
C ASP A 16 5.31 -14.28 -15.68
N ILE A 17 4.55 -13.57 -14.86
CA ILE A 17 4.94 -13.26 -13.47
C ILE A 17 4.98 -14.57 -12.66
N PRO A 18 6.13 -14.95 -12.08
CA PRO A 18 6.21 -16.16 -11.27
C PRO A 18 5.28 -16.10 -10.05
N ALA A 19 4.66 -17.22 -9.67
CA ALA A 19 3.75 -17.26 -8.52
C ALA A 19 4.42 -16.90 -7.17
N TRP A 20 5.73 -17.14 -7.07
CA TRP A 20 6.55 -16.77 -5.91
C TRP A 20 7.00 -15.31 -5.93
N PHE A 21 6.84 -14.60 -7.05
CA PHE A 21 7.26 -13.21 -7.16
C PHE A 21 6.24 -12.30 -6.48
N GLU A 22 6.66 -11.69 -5.39
CA GLU A 22 5.86 -10.73 -4.65
C GLU A 22 6.61 -9.40 -4.58
N TRP A 23 6.27 -8.47 -5.48
CA TRP A 23 6.77 -7.11 -5.36
C TRP A 23 5.93 -6.34 -4.33
N LYS A 24 6.62 -5.67 -3.42
CA LYS A 24 6.01 -4.75 -2.44
C LYS A 24 6.70 -3.40 -2.58
N PRO A 25 5.94 -2.28 -2.51
CA PRO A 25 6.53 -0.97 -2.31
C PRO A 25 7.47 -0.98 -1.10
N GLU A 26 8.51 -0.15 -1.14
CA GLU A 26 9.53 -0.04 -0.07
C GLU A 26 8.93 0.36 1.28
N ARG A 27 7.90 1.20 1.25
CA ARG A 27 7.19 1.64 2.45
C ARG A 27 6.16 0.60 2.86
N GLU A 28 5.93 0.44 4.15
CA GLU A 28 4.84 -0.42 4.64
C GLU A 28 3.46 0.13 4.25
N ARG A 29 2.49 -0.77 4.10
CA ARG A 29 1.11 -0.41 3.83
C ARG A 29 0.54 0.32 5.06
N PRO A 30 0.01 1.56 4.90
CA PRO A 30 -0.60 2.27 6.02
C PRO A 30 -1.73 1.46 6.67
N SER A 31 -1.72 1.39 8.00
CA SER A 31 -2.82 0.82 8.77
C SER A 31 -3.99 1.80 8.83
N ILE A 32 -5.21 1.31 8.68
CA ILE A 32 -6.42 2.12 8.80
C ILE A 32 -6.85 2.07 10.28
N PRO A 33 -7.00 3.23 10.94
CA PRO A 33 -7.53 3.33 12.31
C PRO A 33 -8.84 2.57 12.48
N SER A 34 -9.05 2.04 13.69
CA SER A 34 -10.23 1.25 14.00
C SER A 34 -11.34 2.12 14.59
N LYS A 35 -12.60 1.82 14.26
CA LYS A 35 -13.75 2.45 14.93
C LYS A 35 -13.80 2.18 16.44
N PHE A 36 -13.14 1.10 16.89
CA PHE A 36 -13.00 0.75 18.30
C PHE A 36 -11.98 1.60 19.06
N GLU A 37 -11.35 2.58 18.41
CA GLU A 37 -10.63 3.66 19.11
C GLU A 37 -11.58 4.64 19.82
N LEU A 38 -12.89 4.57 19.53
CA LEU A 38 -13.92 5.34 20.23
C LEU A 38 -14.45 4.55 21.43
N ASP A 39 -14.45 5.19 22.60
CA ASP A 39 -14.73 4.56 23.90
C ASP A 39 -16.20 4.18 24.13
N SER A 40 -17.12 4.61 23.27
CA SER A 40 -18.56 4.33 23.43
C SER A 40 -19.21 3.83 22.14
N GLU A 41 -20.32 3.09 22.31
CA GLU A 41 -21.15 2.66 21.18
C GLU A 41 -21.83 3.86 20.49
N GLU A 42 -22.22 4.87 21.25
CA GLU A 42 -22.85 6.09 20.73
C GLU A 42 -21.91 6.83 19.77
N LEU A 43 -20.64 6.99 20.13
CA LEU A 43 -19.63 7.61 19.27
C LEU A 43 -19.40 6.78 18.00
N ARG A 44 -19.44 5.44 18.11
CA ARG A 44 -19.30 4.54 16.95
C ARG A 44 -20.49 4.62 16.00
N GLN A 45 -21.71 4.76 16.52
CA GLN A 45 -22.91 5.00 15.69
C GLN A 45 -22.86 6.37 15.01
N GLN A 46 -22.35 7.40 15.68
CA GLN A 46 -22.12 8.71 15.04
C GLN A 46 -21.12 8.59 13.88
N LEU A 47 -20.04 7.83 14.05
CA LEU A 47 -19.06 7.58 12.98
C LEU A 47 -19.70 6.85 11.79
N GLU A 48 -20.58 5.89 12.03
CA GLU A 48 -21.29 5.14 10.97
C GLU A 48 -22.29 6.02 10.22
N GLY A 49 -22.94 6.96 10.90
CA GLY A 49 -23.89 7.89 10.28
C GLY A 49 -23.25 9.14 9.64
N LEU A 50 -21.98 9.41 9.92
CA LEU A 50 -21.28 10.59 9.44
C LEU A 50 -21.10 10.56 7.91
N GLY A 51 -21.63 11.57 7.23
CA GLY A 51 -21.64 11.68 5.77
C GLY A 51 -22.86 11.06 5.08
N ASP A 52 -23.61 10.20 5.77
CA ASP A 52 -24.85 9.61 5.27
C ASP A 52 -26.10 10.37 5.80
N TRP A 53 -26.26 10.47 7.12
CA TRP A 53 -27.39 11.17 7.76
C TRP A 53 -26.99 12.14 8.88
N LEU A 54 -25.70 12.18 9.24
CA LEU A 54 -25.12 13.17 10.17
C LEU A 54 -24.05 14.00 9.46
N ASN A 55 -23.97 15.29 9.80
CA ASN A 55 -22.88 16.15 9.34
C ASN A 55 -21.81 16.29 10.43
N GLU A 56 -20.61 16.76 10.05
CA GLU A 56 -19.49 16.98 10.98
C GLU A 56 -19.83 17.90 12.16
N LYS A 57 -20.75 18.85 11.97
CA LYS A 57 -21.23 19.77 13.02
C LYS A 57 -22.18 19.11 14.04
N ASP A 58 -22.74 17.95 13.69
CA ASP A 58 -23.78 17.26 14.45
C ASP A 58 -23.22 16.07 15.27
N VAL A 59 -21.91 15.83 15.20
CA VAL A 59 -21.22 14.71 15.85
C VAL A 59 -20.13 15.21 16.82
N HIS A 60 -19.70 14.33 17.71
CA HIS A 60 -18.62 14.62 18.65
C HIS A 60 -17.29 14.91 17.93
N PRO A 61 -16.46 15.86 18.41
CA PRO A 61 -15.17 16.19 17.78
C PRO A 61 -14.25 14.99 17.55
N ASP A 62 -14.19 14.06 18.49
CA ASP A 62 -13.37 12.84 18.36
C ASP A 62 -13.80 11.96 17.18
N VAL A 63 -15.09 11.95 16.85
CA VAL A 63 -15.62 11.24 15.68
C VAL A 63 -15.12 11.90 14.39
N VAL A 64 -15.14 13.23 14.33
CA VAL A 64 -14.64 14.01 13.19
C VAL A 64 -13.14 13.79 13.00
N GLU A 65 -12.38 13.80 14.11
CA GLU A 65 -10.94 13.56 14.07
C GLU A 65 -10.62 12.14 13.58
N LEU A 66 -11.29 11.13 14.15
CA LEU A 66 -11.09 9.74 13.75
C LEU A 66 -11.49 9.52 12.28
N ALA A 67 -12.64 10.05 11.86
CA ALA A 67 -13.09 9.97 10.47
C ALA A 67 -12.06 10.57 9.50
N SER A 68 -11.49 11.73 9.86
CA SER A 68 -10.43 12.40 9.09
C SER A 68 -9.14 11.57 9.03
N ARG A 69 -8.74 10.96 10.15
CA ARG A 69 -7.59 10.04 10.21
C ARG A 69 -7.84 8.80 9.34
N MET A 70 -9.02 8.20 9.43
CA MET A 70 -9.41 7.04 8.62
C MET A 70 -9.42 7.37 7.12
N ALA A 71 -9.97 8.52 6.72
CA ALA A 71 -10.01 8.96 5.33
C ALA A 71 -8.60 9.16 4.75
N ARG A 72 -7.70 9.80 5.51
CA ARG A 72 -6.29 9.97 5.11
C ARG A 72 -5.57 8.61 4.99
N ALA A 73 -5.76 7.73 5.97
CA ALA A 73 -5.15 6.40 5.97
C ALA A 73 -5.66 5.54 4.81
N ARG A 74 -6.97 5.56 4.52
CA ARG A 74 -7.57 4.87 3.37
C ARG A 74 -6.97 5.34 2.06
N LYS A 75 -6.90 6.65 1.83
CA LYS A 75 -6.30 7.22 0.61
C LYS A 75 -4.83 6.81 0.45
N ALA A 76 -4.07 6.81 1.54
CA ALA A 76 -2.67 6.39 1.51
C ALA A 76 -2.54 4.87 1.24
N ALA A 77 -3.38 4.05 1.85
CA ALA A 77 -3.43 2.61 1.59
C ALA A 77 -3.82 2.29 0.14
N GLU A 78 -4.79 3.00 -0.43
CA GLU A 78 -5.17 2.86 -1.84
C GLU A 78 -4.03 3.23 -2.80
N GLN A 79 -3.27 4.29 -2.49
CA GLN A 79 -2.10 4.67 -3.28
C GLN A 79 -1.01 3.59 -3.19
N TRP A 80 -0.80 3.04 -2.00
CA TRP A 80 0.12 1.93 -1.79
C TRP A 80 -0.31 0.68 -2.58
N ASP A 81 -1.58 0.31 -2.51
CA ASP A 81 -2.14 -0.84 -3.23
C ASP A 81 -1.98 -0.65 -4.76
N LYS A 82 -2.24 0.57 -5.27
CA LYS A 82 -1.99 0.92 -6.68
C LYS A 82 -0.52 0.78 -7.08
N GLN A 83 0.40 1.26 -6.24
CA GLN A 83 1.82 1.09 -6.51
C GLN A 83 2.19 -0.38 -6.55
N ARG A 84 1.73 -1.18 -5.58
CA ARG A 84 1.92 -2.64 -5.54
C ARG A 84 1.44 -3.29 -6.84
N ASP A 85 0.25 -2.93 -7.30
CA ASP A 85 -0.33 -3.52 -8.52
C ASP A 85 0.42 -3.08 -9.78
N ILE A 86 0.89 -1.84 -9.88
CA ILE A 86 1.78 -1.38 -10.97
C ILE A 86 3.08 -2.19 -10.97
N GLY A 87 3.72 -2.34 -9.80
CA GLY A 87 4.95 -3.12 -9.68
C GLY A 87 4.73 -4.59 -10.03
N ARG A 88 3.59 -5.17 -9.64
CA ARG A 88 3.25 -6.57 -9.91
C ARG A 88 2.90 -6.85 -11.37
N TYR A 89 2.15 -5.97 -12.03
CA TYR A 89 1.58 -6.26 -13.35
C TYR A 89 2.26 -5.53 -14.50
N ILE A 90 2.87 -4.37 -14.25
CA ILE A 90 3.41 -3.50 -15.31
C ILE A 90 4.94 -3.45 -15.25
N ALA A 91 5.50 -3.15 -14.07
CA ALA A 91 6.94 -2.97 -13.90
C ALA A 91 7.66 -4.23 -13.37
N TRP A 92 6.99 -5.38 -13.38
CA TRP A 92 7.43 -6.58 -12.67
C TRP A 92 8.76 -7.13 -13.18
N ARG A 93 9.05 -7.00 -14.48
CA ARG A 93 10.34 -7.43 -15.06
C ARG A 93 11.51 -6.59 -14.55
N TRP A 94 11.28 -5.30 -14.36
CA TRP A 94 12.26 -4.37 -13.79
C TRP A 94 12.44 -4.62 -12.30
N ALA A 95 11.35 -4.83 -11.57
CA ALA A 95 11.40 -5.21 -10.16
C ALA A 95 12.07 -6.59 -9.94
N TYR A 96 11.84 -7.56 -10.82
CA TYR A 96 12.55 -8.83 -10.85
C TYR A 96 14.05 -8.63 -11.06
N ALA A 97 14.43 -7.77 -12.01
CA ALA A 97 15.82 -7.43 -12.24
C ALA A 97 16.48 -6.81 -11.00
N ASP A 98 15.80 -5.87 -10.35
CA ASP A 98 16.29 -5.23 -9.11
C ASP A 98 16.48 -6.27 -7.99
N MET A 99 15.55 -7.21 -7.84
CA MET A 99 15.68 -8.32 -6.89
C MET A 99 16.87 -9.24 -7.21
N MET A 100 17.10 -9.57 -8.48
CA MET A 100 18.21 -10.43 -8.90
C MET A 100 19.57 -9.75 -8.69
N VAL A 101 19.66 -8.45 -8.95
CA VAL A 101 20.87 -7.65 -8.64
C VAL A 101 21.11 -7.66 -7.13
N ALA A 102 20.10 -7.38 -6.32
CA ALA A 102 20.23 -7.36 -4.86
C ALA A 102 20.60 -8.73 -4.28
N ALA A 103 20.03 -9.83 -4.81
CA ALA A 103 20.37 -11.19 -4.41
C ALA A 103 21.81 -11.55 -4.76
N ARG A 104 22.28 -11.16 -5.95
CA ARG A 104 23.66 -11.37 -6.37
C ARG A 104 24.64 -10.63 -5.47
N LEU A 105 24.38 -9.35 -5.17
CA LEU A 105 25.20 -8.56 -4.26
C LEU A 105 25.28 -9.19 -2.87
N LYS A 106 24.19 -9.76 -2.36
CA LYS A 106 24.18 -10.47 -1.06
C LYS A 106 24.93 -11.81 -1.07
N ALA A 107 25.07 -12.46 -2.22
CA ALA A 107 25.78 -13.73 -2.35
C ALA A 107 27.30 -13.57 -2.52
N GLU A 108 27.77 -12.35 -2.79
CA GLU A 108 29.19 -12.01 -2.92
C GLU A 108 29.83 -11.58 -1.57
N PHE A 109 29.04 -11.53 -0.48
CA PHE A 109 29.48 -11.36 0.91
C PHE A 109 29.23 -12.64 1.72
#